data_AF-A0A7V9LBW0-F1
#
_entry.id   AF-A0A7V9LBW0-F1
#
_cell.length_a   1.000
_cell.length_b   1.000
_cell.length_c   1.000
_cell.angle_alpha   90.00
_cell.angle_beta   90.00
_cell.angle_gamma   90.00
#
_symmetry.space_group_name_H-M   'P 1'
#
loop_
_entity.id
_entity.type
_entity.pdbx_description
1 polymer ?
#
loop_
_entity_poly.entity_id
_entity_poly.type
_entity_poly.pdbx_seq_one_letter_code
_entity_poly.pdbx_strand_id
1 'polypeptide(L)'
;MDPIAELTRASGLPAPASVAAQSAWAAALAAARTAWPTVKFDDTQLVEFVGARLSGPDVATALATLPAADVALAAACAAQEPTAHAAFDSILTEVDAAGASTRASQDQIQEVKQLLRVQLLVVREGKPAGIAGYKGKG
;
A
#
# COMPACT_ATOMS: atom_id res chain seq x y z
N MET A 1 -6.69 -16.32 -11.89
CA MET A 1 -5.42 -15.60 -12.12
C MET A 1 -4.36 -16.28 -11.26
N ASP A 2 -3.17 -16.55 -11.80
CA ASP A 2 -2.04 -17.00 -10.99
C ASP A 2 -1.26 -15.76 -10.51
N PRO A 3 -1.35 -15.40 -9.21
CA PRO A 3 -0.70 -14.19 -8.70
C PRO A 3 0.81 -14.25 -8.81
N ILE A 4 1.44 -15.43 -8.74
CA ILE A 4 2.91 -15.53 -8.82
C ILE A 4 3.39 -15.31 -10.24
N ALA A 5 2.71 -15.89 -11.22
CA ALA A 5 3.03 -15.65 -12.63
C ALA A 5 2.93 -14.16 -12.97
N GLU A 6 1.91 -13.49 -12.44
CA GLU A 6 1.69 -12.06 -12.66
C GLU A 6 2.71 -11.19 -11.92
N LEU A 7 3.03 -11.49 -10.65
CA LEU A 7 4.11 -10.80 -9.92
C LEU A 7 5.46 -10.93 -10.62
N THR A 8 5.76 -12.12 -11.15
CA THR A 8 6.99 -12.38 -11.92
C THR A 8 7.01 -11.54 -13.19
N ARG A 9 5.89 -11.48 -13.91
CA ARG A 9 5.74 -10.68 -15.13
C ARG A 9 5.88 -9.18 -14.86
N ALA A 10 5.22 -8.67 -13.83
CA ALA A 10 5.20 -7.26 -13.48
C ALA A 10 6.54 -6.77 -12.88
N SER A 11 7.22 -7.61 -12.10
CA SER A 11 8.50 -7.25 -11.46
C SER A 11 9.72 -7.53 -12.34
N GLY A 12 9.62 -8.47 -13.29
CA GLY A 12 10.76 -8.99 -14.05
C GLY A 12 11.73 -9.83 -13.22
N LEU A 13 11.40 -10.11 -11.95
CA LEU A 13 12.23 -10.93 -11.06
C LEU A 13 12.02 -12.41 -11.37
N PRO A 14 13.05 -13.26 -11.21
CA PRO A 14 12.84 -14.69 -11.29
C PRO A 14 11.91 -15.15 -10.15
N ALA A 15 10.94 -16.01 -10.47
CA ALA A 15 10.26 -16.79 -9.46
C ALA A 15 11.21 -17.91 -9.00
N PRO A 16 11.57 -18.01 -7.71
CA PRO A 16 12.19 -19.22 -7.20
C PRO A 16 11.18 -20.38 -7.28
N ALA A 17 11.51 -21.56 -6.73
CA ALA A 17 10.57 -22.68 -6.64
C ALA A 17 9.16 -22.16 -6.26
N SER A 18 8.16 -22.46 -7.10
CA SER A 18 6.84 -21.81 -7.07
C SER A 18 6.27 -21.71 -5.66
N VAL A 19 6.39 -22.80 -4.89
CA VAL A 19 5.92 -22.95 -3.51
C VAL A 19 6.42 -21.85 -2.57
N ALA A 20 7.69 -21.44 -2.69
CA ALA A 20 8.26 -20.39 -1.82
C ALA A 20 7.62 -19.03 -2.12
N ALA A 21 7.43 -18.70 -3.41
CA ALA A 21 6.78 -17.47 -3.82
C ALA A 21 5.30 -17.45 -3.42
N GLN A 22 4.57 -18.57 -3.59
CA GLN A 22 3.18 -18.70 -3.12
C GLN A 22 3.07 -18.51 -1.60
N SER A 23 3.98 -19.10 -0.83
CA SER A 23 3.99 -18.96 0.63
C SER A 23 4.26 -17.51 1.06
N ALA A 24 5.25 -16.84 0.45
CA ALA A 24 5.56 -15.45 0.73
C ALA A 24 4.39 -14.52 0.37
N TRP A 25 3.72 -14.76 -0.75
CA TRP A 25 2.52 -14.01 -1.14
C TRP A 25 1.36 -14.21 -0.16
N ALA A 26 1.09 -15.46 0.23
CA ALA A 26 0.04 -15.76 1.20
C ALA A 26 0.32 -15.10 2.56
N ALA A 27 1.58 -15.09 3.02
CA ALA A 27 1.99 -14.41 4.24
C ALA A 27 1.80 -12.88 4.15
N ALA A 28 2.18 -12.28 3.02
CA ALA A 28 1.98 -10.85 2.77
C ALA A 28 0.48 -10.47 2.80
N LEU A 29 -0.37 -11.25 2.14
CA LEU A 29 -1.82 -11.05 2.16
C LEU A 29 -2.43 -11.22 3.57
N ALA A 30 -1.98 -12.22 4.31
CA ALA A 30 -2.43 -12.43 5.68
C ALA A 30 -2.07 -11.23 6.56
N ALA A 31 -0.83 -10.72 6.49
CA ALA A 31 -0.40 -9.54 7.23
C ALA A 31 -1.25 -8.30 6.88
N ALA A 32 -1.51 -8.06 5.59
CA ALA A 32 -2.36 -6.96 5.15
C ALA A 32 -3.79 -7.06 5.67
N ARG A 33 -4.40 -8.25 5.61
CA ARG A 33 -5.77 -8.49 6.12
C ARG A 33 -5.86 -8.40 7.65
N THR A 34 -4.80 -8.77 8.36
CA THR A 34 -4.73 -8.61 9.82
C THR A 34 -4.60 -7.14 10.21
N ALA A 35 -3.78 -6.36 9.50
CA ALA A 35 -3.64 -4.93 9.75
C ALA A 35 -4.91 -4.14 9.36
N TRP A 36 -5.56 -4.55 8.27
CA TRP A 36 -6.67 -3.83 7.66
C TRP A 36 -7.90 -4.73 7.43
N PRO A 37 -8.56 -5.22 8.49
CA PRO A 37 -9.63 -6.21 8.38
C PRO A 37 -10.90 -5.68 7.70
N THR A 38 -11.07 -4.36 7.67
CA THR A 38 -12.23 -3.68 7.05
C THR A 38 -11.98 -3.27 5.60
N VAL A 39 -10.73 -3.36 5.12
CA VAL A 39 -10.36 -2.94 3.77
C VAL A 39 -10.64 -4.05 2.77
N LYS A 40 -11.33 -3.67 1.69
CA LYS A 40 -11.49 -4.54 0.52
C LYS A 40 -10.27 -4.42 -0.37
N PHE A 41 -9.69 -5.55 -0.70
CA PHE A 41 -8.57 -5.65 -1.63
C PHE A 41 -9.06 -6.31 -2.92
N ASP A 42 -8.81 -5.66 -4.04
CA ASP A 42 -8.93 -6.29 -5.36
C ASP A 42 -7.63 -7.04 -5.64
N ASP A 43 -7.72 -8.37 -5.80
CA ASP A 43 -6.55 -9.22 -5.98
C ASP A 43 -5.77 -8.85 -7.25
N THR A 44 -6.42 -8.38 -8.31
CA THR A 44 -5.78 -8.01 -9.59
C THR A 44 -4.97 -6.74 -9.42
N GLN A 45 -5.60 -5.69 -8.92
CA GLN A 45 -4.94 -4.41 -8.70
C GLN A 45 -3.83 -4.52 -7.66
N LEU A 46 -4.03 -5.34 -6.63
CA LEU A 46 -3.03 -5.56 -5.60
C LEU A 46 -1.79 -6.26 -6.17
N VAL A 47 -1.98 -7.29 -6.99
CA VAL A 47 -0.87 -8.00 -7.63
C VAL A 47 -0.12 -7.09 -8.60
N GLU A 48 -0.81 -6.32 -9.44
CA GLU A 48 -0.17 -5.35 -10.35
C GLU A 48 0.62 -4.29 -9.57
N PHE A 49 0.02 -3.75 -8.50
CA PHE A 49 0.64 -2.73 -7.66
C PHE A 49 1.87 -3.27 -6.93
N VAL A 50 1.78 -4.46 -6.34
CA VAL A 50 2.93 -5.08 -5.65
C VAL A 50 4.02 -5.43 -6.66
N GLY A 51 3.66 -6.06 -7.78
CA GLY A 51 4.58 -6.49 -8.82
C GLY A 51 5.44 -5.35 -9.37
N ALA A 52 4.85 -4.19 -9.64
CA ALA A 52 5.57 -3.00 -10.10
C ALA A 52 6.57 -2.40 -9.08
N ARG A 53 6.55 -2.87 -7.82
CA ARG A 53 7.35 -2.36 -6.70
C ARG A 53 8.31 -3.38 -6.12
N LEU A 54 8.18 -4.66 -6.50
CA LEU A 54 9.11 -5.68 -6.05
C LEU A 54 10.51 -5.37 -6.58
N SER A 55 11.48 -5.41 -5.68
CA SER A 55 12.90 -5.28 -6.00
C SER A 55 13.68 -6.25 -5.13
N GLY A 56 14.55 -7.04 -5.73
CA GLY A 56 15.32 -8.05 -5.00
C GLY A 56 15.92 -9.08 -5.93
N PRO A 57 16.55 -10.14 -5.39
CA PRO A 57 17.11 -11.22 -6.21
C PRO A 57 16.04 -12.12 -6.83
N ASP A 58 14.88 -12.25 -6.18
CA ASP A 58 13.77 -13.12 -6.59
C ASP A 58 12.45 -12.65 -5.95
N VAL A 59 11.32 -13.13 -6.48
CA VAL A 59 9.96 -12.73 -6.02
C VAL A 59 9.71 -13.06 -4.55
N ALA A 60 10.16 -14.21 -4.04
CA ALA A 60 9.89 -14.62 -2.67
C ALA A 60 10.65 -13.74 -1.67
N THR A 61 11.93 -13.47 -1.92
CA THR A 61 12.77 -12.59 -1.10
C THR A 61 12.26 -11.14 -1.13
N ALA A 62 11.82 -10.65 -2.28
CA ALA A 62 11.25 -9.32 -2.40
C ALA A 62 9.93 -9.20 -1.62
N LEU A 63 9.05 -10.20 -1.70
CA LEU A 63 7.79 -10.23 -0.92
C LEU A 63 8.05 -10.30 0.59
N ALA A 64 9.05 -11.05 1.04
CA ALA A 64 9.37 -11.21 2.45
C ALA A 64 9.88 -9.91 3.12
N THR A 65 10.42 -8.98 2.33
CA THR A 65 10.97 -7.69 2.81
C THR A 65 10.05 -6.51 2.53
N LEU A 66 8.96 -6.73 1.80
CA LEU A 66 7.97 -5.72 1.49
C LEU A 66 7.13 -5.41 2.74
N PRO A 67 6.89 -4.13 3.09
CA PRO A 67 5.88 -3.79 4.11
C PRO A 67 4.49 -4.03 3.52
N ALA A 68 4.05 -5.30 3.59
CA ALA A 68 2.88 -5.79 2.89
C ALA A 68 1.60 -5.06 3.30
N ALA A 69 1.45 -4.73 4.59
CA ALA A 69 0.27 -4.01 5.08
C ALA A 69 0.15 -2.60 4.47
N ASP A 70 1.25 -1.84 4.44
CA ASP A 70 1.25 -0.47 3.93
C ASP A 70 1.12 -0.45 2.41
N VAL A 71 1.83 -1.34 1.72
CA VAL A 71 1.75 -1.45 0.25
C VAL A 71 0.38 -1.93 -0.19
N ALA A 72 -0.26 -2.84 0.53
CA ALA A 72 -1.61 -3.30 0.22
C ALA A 72 -2.65 -2.20 0.45
N LEU A 73 -2.54 -1.44 1.54
CA LEU A 73 -3.41 -0.28 1.76
C LEU A 73 -3.21 0.78 0.69
N ALA A 74 -1.96 1.05 0.31
CA ALA A 74 -1.63 1.99 -0.77
C ALA A 74 -2.23 1.54 -2.11
N ALA A 75 -2.21 0.25 -2.41
CA ALA A 75 -2.85 -0.31 -3.60
C ALA A 75 -4.36 -0.08 -3.59
N ALA A 76 -5.03 -0.37 -2.47
CA ALA A 76 -6.47 -0.16 -2.33
C ALA A 76 -6.85 1.34 -2.39
N CYS A 77 -6.00 2.22 -1.83
CA CYS A 77 -6.16 3.67 -1.96
C CYS A 77 -5.99 4.14 -3.41
N ALA A 78 -4.99 3.62 -4.13
CA ALA A 78 -4.79 3.93 -5.54
C ALA A 78 -5.96 3.45 -6.41
N ALA A 79 -6.61 2.35 -6.02
CA ALA A 79 -7.84 1.84 -6.61
C ALA A 79 -9.10 2.67 -6.26
N GLN A 80 -8.97 3.70 -5.43
CA GLN A 80 -10.08 4.52 -4.93
C GLN A 80 -11.11 3.72 -4.12
N GLU A 81 -10.68 2.66 -3.43
CA GLU A 81 -11.54 1.86 -2.57
C GLU A 81 -12.02 2.67 -1.35
N PRO A 82 -13.34 2.85 -1.13
CA PRO A 82 -13.85 3.66 -0.03
C PRO A 82 -13.42 3.15 1.35
N THR A 83 -13.32 1.83 1.50
CA THR A 83 -12.86 1.20 2.75
C THR A 83 -11.38 1.48 3.02
N ALA A 84 -10.57 1.61 1.98
CA ALA A 84 -9.16 1.96 2.09
C ALA A 84 -8.97 3.42 2.51
N HIS A 85 -9.78 4.35 2.00
CA HIS A 85 -9.74 5.75 2.43
C HIS A 85 -10.09 5.90 3.92
N ALA A 86 -11.10 5.16 4.40
CA ALA A 86 -11.45 5.15 5.82
C ALA A 86 -10.33 4.53 6.69
N ALA A 87 -9.66 3.48 6.20
CA ALA A 87 -8.50 2.92 6.90
C ALA A 87 -7.29 3.87 6.88
N PHE A 88 -7.05 4.57 5.77
CA PHE A 88 -6.00 5.58 5.65
C PHE A 88 -6.20 6.73 6.64
N ASP A 89 -7.45 7.12 6.91
CA ASP A 89 -7.77 8.13 7.93
C ASP A 89 -7.32 7.72 9.34
N SER A 90 -7.30 6.42 9.65
CA SER A 90 -6.78 5.93 10.93
C SER A 90 -5.26 6.12 11.05
N ILE A 91 -4.50 6.02 9.95
CA ILE A 91 -3.06 6.34 9.94
C ILE A 91 -2.85 7.84 10.21
N LEU A 92 -3.72 8.68 9.66
CA LEU A 92 -3.66 10.11 9.89
C LEU A 92 -3.89 10.50 11.36
N THR A 93 -4.35 9.60 12.23
CA THR A 93 -4.42 9.90 13.67
C THR A 93 -3.04 10.15 14.29
N GLU A 94 -1.97 9.61 13.72
CA GLU A 94 -0.60 9.95 14.13
C GLU A 94 -0.25 11.43 13.87
N VAL A 95 -0.89 12.05 12.86
CA VAL A 95 -0.78 13.49 12.60
C VAL A 95 -1.42 14.31 13.72
N ASP A 96 -2.46 13.79 14.39
CA ASP A 96 -3.03 14.46 15.57
C ASP A 96 -2.01 14.49 16.71
N ALA A 97 -1.34 13.36 16.97
CA ALA A 97 -0.33 13.26 18.02
C ALA A 97 0.87 14.17 17.73
N ALA A 98 1.36 14.17 16.49
CA ALA A 98 2.43 15.06 16.05
C ALA A 98 2.01 16.54 16.13
N GLY A 99 0.81 16.89 15.67
CA GLY A 99 0.25 18.24 15.74
C GLY A 99 0.13 18.75 17.18
N ALA A 100 -0.36 17.90 18.09
CA ALA A 100 -0.44 18.20 19.51
C ALA A 100 0.96 18.49 20.13
N SER A 101 1.98 17.73 19.74
CA SER A 101 3.35 17.94 20.23
C SER A 101 3.94 19.30 19.82
N THR A 102 3.50 19.84 18.67
CA THR A 102 3.91 21.16 18.16
C THR A 102 3.00 22.31 18.59
N ARG A 103 1.98 22.04 19.42
CA ARG A 103 0.94 23.00 19.83
C ARG A 103 0.18 23.63 18.67
N ALA A 104 0.03 22.90 17.56
CA ALA A 104 -0.83 23.32 16.45
C ALA A 104 -2.30 23.37 16.89
N SER A 105 -3.08 24.30 16.33
CA SER A 105 -4.53 24.34 16.54
C SER A 105 -5.22 23.16 15.86
N GLN A 106 -6.42 22.81 16.31
CA GLN A 106 -7.21 21.74 15.69
C GLN A 106 -7.48 22.04 14.21
N ASP A 107 -7.79 23.30 13.86
CA ASP A 107 -8.01 23.71 12.47
C ASP A 107 -6.77 23.48 11.59
N GLN A 108 -5.57 23.79 12.12
CA GLN A 108 -4.31 23.54 11.41
C GLN A 108 -4.05 22.06 11.19
N ILE A 109 -4.34 21.22 12.20
CA ILE A 109 -4.19 19.76 12.09
C ILE A 109 -5.16 19.20 11.03
N GLN A 110 -6.41 19.66 11.03
CA GLN A 110 -7.40 19.23 10.03
C GLN A 110 -7.03 19.68 8.61
N GLU A 111 -6.50 20.90 8.46
CA GLU A 111 -6.02 21.41 7.18
C GLU A 111 -4.85 20.57 6.65
N VAL A 112 -3.87 20.24 7.48
CA VAL A 112 -2.75 19.36 7.11
C VAL A 112 -3.24 17.98 6.69
N LYS A 113 -4.15 17.38 7.45
CA LYS A 113 -4.76 16.09 7.07
C LYS A 113 -5.49 16.18 5.73
N GLN A 114 -6.23 17.25 5.50
CA GLN A 114 -6.93 17.46 4.23
C GLN A 114 -5.95 17.61 3.07
N LEU A 115 -4.86 18.36 3.25
CA LEU A 115 -3.80 18.49 2.26
C LEU A 115 -3.14 17.14 1.96
N LEU A 116 -2.85 16.32 2.99
CA LEU A 116 -2.29 14.98 2.82
C LEU A 116 -3.23 14.07 2.02
N ARG A 117 -4.52 14.05 2.34
CA ARG A 117 -5.52 13.29 1.55
C ARG A 117 -5.51 13.71 0.10
N VAL A 118 -5.52 15.01 -0.16
CA VAL A 118 -5.58 15.54 -1.52
C VAL A 118 -4.27 15.26 -2.28
N GLN A 119 -3.11 15.28 -1.63
CA GLN A 119 -1.84 14.96 -2.29
C GLN A 119 -1.65 13.46 -2.52
N LEU A 120 -2.06 12.63 -1.56
CA LEU A 120 -1.79 11.19 -1.58
C LEU A 120 -2.88 10.40 -2.30
N LEU A 121 -4.15 10.77 -2.17
CA LEU A 121 -5.29 9.97 -2.65
C LEU A 121 -5.94 10.50 -3.93
N VAL A 122 -5.76 11.79 -4.27
CA VAL A 122 -6.44 12.40 -5.42
C VAL A 122 -5.53 12.43 -6.65
N VAL A 123 -6.02 11.84 -7.74
CA VAL A 123 -5.44 11.98 -9.08
C VAL A 123 -5.73 13.39 -9.59
N ARG A 124 -4.70 14.13 -10.02
CA ARG A 124 -4.84 15.50 -10.54
C ARG A 124 -4.29 15.59 -11.95
N GLU A 125 -5.09 16.07 -12.89
CA GLU A 125 -4.65 16.46 -14.25
C GLU A 125 -3.75 15.43 -14.95
N GLY A 126 -4.16 14.15 -14.92
CA GLY A 126 -3.40 13.06 -15.55
C GLY A 126 -2.15 12.58 -14.77
N LYS A 127 -1.86 13.16 -13.59
CA LYS A 127 -0.84 12.65 -12.66
C LYS A 127 -1.48 11.66 -11.68
N PRO A 128 -0.91 10.46 -11.53
CA PRO A 128 -1.40 9.50 -10.56
C PRO A 128 -1.30 10.08 -9.14
N ALA A 129 -2.21 9.65 -8.25
CA ALA A 129 -2.21 10.09 -6.86
C ALA A 129 -0.86 9.80 -6.19
N GLY A 130 -0.40 10.63 -5.25
CA GLY A 130 0.93 10.48 -4.64
C GLY A 130 1.17 9.10 -4.02
N ILE A 131 0.12 8.45 -3.52
CA ILE A 131 0.17 7.09 -2.95
C ILE A 131 0.51 6.03 -4.01
N ALA A 132 0.23 6.28 -5.29
CA ALA A 132 0.69 5.44 -6.39
C ALA A 132 2.21 5.50 -6.57
N GLY A 133 2.92 6.46 -5.97
CA GLY A 133 4.38 6.46 -5.90
C GLY A 133 4.96 5.67 -4.72
N TYR A 134 4.12 5.24 -3.77
CA TYR A 134 4.59 4.64 -2.52
C TYR A 134 5.29 3.30 -2.76
N LYS A 135 6.56 3.19 -2.35
CA LYS A 135 7.40 1.99 -2.53
C LYS A 135 7.60 1.16 -1.25
N GLY A 136 6.82 1.43 -0.20
CA GLY A 136 7.04 0.76 1.09
C GLY A 136 8.30 1.24 1.82
N LYS A 137 8.71 2.49 1.58
CA LYS A 137 9.77 3.14 2.37
C LYS A 137 9.19 4.47 2.86
N GLY A 138 8.72 4.45 4.10
CA GLY A 138 8.33 5.62 4.89
C GLY A 138 9.44 5.97 5.85
#